data_AF-A0A2S8FK41-F1
#
_entry.id   AF-A0A2S8FK41-F1
#
_cell.length_a   1.000
_cell.length_b   1.000
_cell.length_c   1.000
_cell.angle_alpha   90.00
_cell.angle_beta   90.00
_cell.angle_gamma   90.00
#
_symmetry.space_group_name_H-M   'P 1'
#
loop_
_entity.id
_entity.type
_entity.pdbx_description
1 polymer ?
#
loop_
_entity_poly.entity_id
_entity_poly.type
_entity_poly.pdbx_seq_one_letter_code
_entity_poly.pdbx_strand_id
1 'polypeptide(L)'
;MKSSGSHEPGHTSRRFRFWQLRLSTLLAIVLLSAVGMGWWSDHVRMAEELADVKLDAEMRFRQVKDLSGNSSATSYSVSRSSVSFSGADFESKWTPTSFVKAVCEHGDHYNLWGMEEELSRADDSDFDAVFKQLVSLLPSAIPPLRSEILNILGVQYQLNSQRMQLYDSDFTKVLLKLLDNSQFDFDRGQDALCSLRLIGATESSDAIEKVKGIMENDDHPLAVEATITAVRLDPTIEIGPRLKQLVEIRHPQWSTAAESLHHHLPDEEVYEFLKSEYAQAKTENDKQTLAGALNKLDL
;
A
#
# COMPACT_ATOMS: atom_id res chain seq x y z
N MET A 1 12.30 -17.73 -108.47
CA MET A 1 12.57 -16.51 -107.68
C MET A 1 11.27 -16.04 -107.03
N LYS A 2 11.33 -15.68 -105.73
CA LYS A 2 10.26 -15.09 -104.88
C LYS A 2 9.09 -16.05 -104.56
N SER A 3 8.50 -16.13 -103.37
CA SER A 3 8.65 -15.50 -102.03
C SER A 3 7.82 -16.42 -101.09
N SER A 4 8.37 -16.99 -100.02
CA SER A 4 8.30 -16.52 -98.62
C SER A 4 6.91 -16.13 -98.10
N GLY A 5 6.48 -16.77 -96.99
CA GLY A 5 5.32 -16.34 -96.20
C GLY A 5 4.73 -17.39 -95.25
N SER A 6 5.52 -17.98 -94.34
CA SER A 6 5.02 -18.77 -93.20
C SER A 6 4.78 -17.85 -91.99
N HIS A 7 3.51 -17.63 -91.65
CA HIS A 7 3.08 -16.97 -90.42
C HIS A 7 2.96 -18.00 -89.29
N GLU A 8 3.77 -17.89 -88.24
CA GLU A 8 3.53 -18.51 -86.93
C GLU A 8 2.70 -17.57 -86.04
N PRO A 9 1.67 -18.05 -85.34
CA PRO A 9 1.03 -17.31 -84.27
C PRO A 9 1.37 -17.87 -82.88
N GLY A 10 1.64 -16.95 -81.94
CA GLY A 10 1.06 -17.06 -80.59
C GLY A 10 1.94 -17.63 -79.48
N HIS A 11 2.86 -16.82 -78.93
CA HIS A 11 3.55 -17.12 -77.67
C HIS A 11 3.46 -16.01 -76.60
N THR A 12 2.46 -15.13 -76.64
CA THR A 12 2.35 -13.99 -75.70
C THR A 12 1.40 -14.20 -74.50
N SER A 13 0.61 -15.28 -74.42
CA SER A 13 -0.44 -15.40 -73.39
C SER A 13 0.02 -15.91 -72.01
N ARG A 14 1.22 -16.52 -71.88
CA ARG A 14 1.65 -17.16 -70.61
C ARG A 14 2.26 -16.21 -69.58
N ARG A 15 2.92 -15.12 -69.99
CA ARG A 15 3.55 -14.16 -69.06
C ARG A 15 2.55 -13.27 -68.34
N PHE A 16 1.43 -12.95 -68.98
CA PHE A 16 0.37 -12.11 -68.39
C PHE A 16 -0.36 -12.82 -67.23
N ARG A 17 -0.60 -14.14 -67.34
CA ARG A 17 -1.22 -14.93 -66.26
C ARG A 17 -0.35 -15.04 -65.01
N PHE A 18 0.98 -15.10 -65.16
CA PHE A 18 1.89 -15.22 -64.02
C PHE A 18 1.99 -13.93 -63.20
N TRP A 19 1.91 -12.76 -63.87
CA TRP A 19 1.86 -11.46 -63.21
C TRP A 19 0.53 -11.22 -62.48
N GLN A 20 -0.61 -11.61 -63.07
CA GLN A 20 -1.91 -11.54 -62.40
C GLN A 20 -1.98 -12.44 -61.16
N LEU A 21 -1.42 -13.65 -61.21
CA LEU A 21 -1.39 -14.58 -60.06
C LEU A 21 -0.55 -14.06 -58.89
N ARG A 22 0.57 -13.39 -59.16
CA ARG A 22 1.41 -12.78 -58.11
C ARG A 22 0.79 -11.53 -57.50
N LEU A 23 0.09 -10.74 -58.31
CA LEU A 23 -0.62 -9.56 -57.81
C LEU A 23 -1.83 -9.96 -56.94
N SER A 24 -2.58 -11.00 -57.32
CA SER A 24 -3.73 -11.45 -56.55
C SER A 24 -3.33 -12.09 -55.21
N THR A 25 -2.21 -12.82 -55.17
CA THR A 25 -1.69 -13.40 -53.92
C THR A 25 -1.19 -12.35 -52.95
N LEU A 26 -0.49 -11.30 -53.43
CA LEU A 26 -0.11 -10.17 -52.58
C LEU A 26 -1.34 -9.45 -52.01
N LEU A 27 -2.36 -9.22 -52.84
CA LEU A 27 -3.59 -8.55 -52.41
C LEU A 27 -4.37 -9.40 -51.39
N ALA A 28 -4.38 -10.73 -51.57
CA ALA A 28 -4.97 -11.67 -50.62
C ALA A 28 -4.22 -11.69 -49.28
N ILE A 29 -2.89 -11.63 -49.28
CA ILE A 29 -2.08 -11.57 -48.05
C ILE A 29 -2.36 -10.27 -47.31
N VAL A 30 -2.38 -9.12 -48.00
CA VAL A 30 -2.68 -7.83 -47.38
C VAL A 30 -4.11 -7.81 -46.80
N LEU A 31 -5.08 -8.37 -47.50
CA LEU A 31 -6.45 -8.52 -46.98
C LEU A 31 -6.50 -9.42 -45.74
N LEU A 32 -5.80 -10.56 -45.75
CA LEU A 32 -5.71 -11.45 -44.58
C LEU A 32 -5.04 -10.76 -43.39
N SER A 33 -3.96 -9.99 -43.62
CA SER A 33 -3.31 -9.22 -42.57
C SER A 33 -4.22 -8.12 -42.02
N ALA A 34 -4.96 -7.41 -42.88
CA ALA A 34 -5.91 -6.37 -42.46
C ALA A 34 -7.08 -6.97 -41.66
N VAL A 35 -7.62 -8.11 -42.09
CA VAL A 35 -8.65 -8.84 -41.33
C VAL A 35 -8.10 -9.34 -39.99
N GLY A 36 -6.88 -9.86 -39.97
CA GLY A 36 -6.21 -10.31 -38.74
C GLY A 36 -5.98 -9.17 -37.74
N MET A 37 -5.51 -8.01 -38.22
CA MET A 37 -5.34 -6.81 -37.38
C MET A 37 -6.69 -6.26 -36.89
N GLY A 38 -7.70 -6.21 -37.75
CA GLY A 38 -9.04 -5.77 -37.39
C GLY A 38 -9.67 -6.66 -36.32
N TRP A 39 -9.57 -7.98 -36.49
CA TRP A 39 -10.06 -8.96 -35.52
C TRP A 39 -9.33 -8.86 -34.18
N TRP A 40 -7.99 -8.68 -34.19
CA TRP A 40 -7.22 -8.48 -32.98
C TRP A 40 -7.63 -7.19 -32.25
N SER A 41 -7.77 -6.08 -32.98
CA SER A 41 -8.23 -4.81 -32.43
C SER A 41 -9.62 -4.91 -31.81
N ASP A 42 -10.55 -5.62 -32.46
CA ASP A 42 -11.89 -5.83 -31.94
C ASP A 42 -11.88 -6.75 -30.70
N HIS A 43 -11.01 -7.76 -30.67
CA HIS A 43 -10.87 -8.63 -29.50
C HIS A 43 -10.33 -7.89 -28.28
N VAL A 44 -9.33 -7.02 -28.48
CA VAL A 44 -8.78 -6.19 -27.40
C VAL A 44 -9.84 -5.24 -26.88
N ARG A 45 -10.56 -4.56 -27.77
CA ARG A 45 -11.66 -3.66 -27.39
C ARG A 45 -12.78 -4.39 -26.64
N MET A 46 -13.23 -5.55 -27.12
CA MET A 46 -14.25 -6.33 -26.41
C MET A 46 -13.76 -6.85 -25.06
N ALA A 47 -12.48 -7.21 -24.94
CA ALA A 47 -11.90 -7.63 -23.66
C ALA A 47 -11.86 -6.47 -22.65
N GLU A 48 -11.55 -5.26 -23.10
CA GLU A 48 -11.58 -4.03 -22.31
C GLU A 48 -13.01 -3.66 -21.90
N GLU A 49 -13.97 -3.66 -22.82
CA GLU A 49 -15.40 -3.42 -22.53
C GLU A 49 -15.97 -4.47 -21.54
N LEU A 50 -15.58 -5.74 -21.67
CA LEU A 50 -15.96 -6.80 -20.72
C LEU A 50 -15.32 -6.60 -19.34
N ALA A 51 -14.07 -6.15 -19.29
CA ALA A 51 -13.40 -5.83 -18.03
C ALA A 51 -14.10 -4.67 -17.32
N ASP A 52 -14.49 -3.64 -18.05
CA ASP A 52 -15.23 -2.47 -17.55
C ASP A 52 -16.60 -2.86 -17.00
N VAL A 53 -17.37 -3.64 -17.77
CA VAL A 53 -18.69 -4.11 -17.33
C VAL A 53 -18.56 -5.04 -16.13
N LYS A 54 -17.55 -5.93 -16.10
CA LYS A 54 -17.31 -6.79 -14.93
C LYS A 54 -16.91 -5.97 -13.70
N LEU A 55 -16.07 -4.94 -13.88
CA LEU A 55 -15.65 -4.05 -12.82
C LEU A 55 -16.82 -3.24 -12.26
N ASP A 56 -17.62 -2.59 -13.11
CA ASP A 56 -18.80 -1.82 -12.69
C ASP A 56 -19.83 -2.73 -11.99
N ALA A 57 -20.05 -3.96 -12.49
CA ALA A 57 -20.90 -4.93 -11.83
C ALA A 57 -20.38 -5.33 -10.44
N GLU A 58 -19.07 -5.56 -10.27
CA GLU A 58 -18.45 -5.90 -8.99
C GLU A 58 -18.48 -4.71 -8.01
N MET A 59 -18.18 -3.49 -8.48
CA MET A 59 -18.26 -2.26 -7.69
C MET A 59 -19.68 -2.05 -7.15
N ARG A 60 -20.70 -2.13 -8.02
CA ARG A 60 -22.11 -2.03 -7.62
C ARG A 60 -22.54 -3.16 -6.69
N PHE A 61 -22.11 -4.39 -6.97
CA PHE A 61 -22.42 -5.52 -6.10
C PHE A 61 -21.88 -5.30 -4.67
N ARG A 62 -20.67 -4.76 -4.55
CA ARG A 62 -20.07 -4.41 -3.25
C ARG A 62 -20.78 -3.25 -2.57
N GLN A 63 -21.07 -2.17 -3.28
CA GLN A 63 -21.88 -1.07 -2.73
C GLN A 63 -23.22 -1.57 -2.18
N VAL A 64 -23.92 -2.45 -2.92
CA VAL A 64 -25.17 -3.07 -2.46
C VAL A 64 -24.93 -4.00 -1.26
N LYS A 65 -23.85 -4.77 -1.25
CA LYS A 65 -23.50 -5.66 -0.14
C LYS A 65 -23.20 -4.88 1.13
N ASP A 66 -22.44 -3.78 1.05
CA ASP A 66 -22.11 -2.91 2.18
C ASP A 66 -23.38 -2.22 2.74
N LEU A 67 -24.28 -1.77 1.86
CA LEU A 67 -25.60 -1.26 2.25
C LEU A 67 -26.47 -2.32 2.95
N SER A 68 -26.40 -3.58 2.50
CA SER A 68 -27.14 -4.69 3.12
C SER A 68 -26.51 -5.17 4.44
N GLY A 69 -25.19 -5.11 4.55
CA GLY A 69 -24.40 -5.51 5.72
C GLY A 69 -24.57 -4.57 6.91
N ASN A 70 -24.87 -3.29 6.67
CA ASN A 70 -25.14 -2.30 7.71
C ASN A 70 -26.50 -2.46 8.43
N SER A 71 -27.31 -3.47 8.07
CA SER A 71 -28.57 -3.79 8.77
C SER A 71 -28.45 -4.82 9.90
N SER A 72 -27.26 -5.41 10.14
CA SER A 72 -27.09 -6.48 11.14
C SER A 72 -25.72 -6.51 11.81
N ALA A 73 -25.32 -5.47 12.56
CA ALA A 73 -24.27 -5.59 13.58
C ALA A 73 -24.25 -4.38 14.55
N THR A 74 -25.22 -4.28 15.45
CA THR A 74 -25.03 -3.53 16.70
C THR A 74 -25.57 -4.33 17.86
N SER A 75 -25.02 -5.53 18.03
CA SER A 75 -25.10 -6.27 19.28
C SER A 75 -23.69 -6.79 19.59
N TYR A 76 -22.85 -5.89 20.08
CA TYR A 76 -21.69 -6.28 20.87
C TYR A 76 -22.20 -6.85 22.19
N SER A 77 -22.57 -8.14 22.21
CA SER A 77 -22.68 -8.87 23.47
C SER A 77 -21.28 -9.27 23.90
N VAL A 78 -20.61 -8.35 24.59
CA VAL A 78 -19.40 -8.64 25.36
C VAL A 78 -19.80 -9.44 26.59
N SER A 79 -19.97 -10.75 26.41
CA SER A 79 -19.93 -11.71 27.52
C SER A 79 -18.52 -12.27 27.59
N ARG A 80 -17.66 -11.63 28.37
CA ARG A 80 -16.46 -12.22 28.99
C ARG A 80 -15.93 -11.28 30.06
N SER A 81 -15.83 -11.82 31.26
CA SER A 81 -15.28 -11.23 32.47
C SER A 81 -13.82 -10.77 32.26
N SER A 82 -13.65 -9.54 31.77
CA SER A 82 -12.41 -8.78 31.91
C SER A 82 -12.41 -8.15 33.29
N VAL A 83 -11.41 -8.46 34.12
CA VAL A 83 -11.07 -7.59 35.25
C VAL A 83 -10.60 -6.29 34.61
N SER A 84 -11.50 -5.31 34.52
CA SER A 84 -11.16 -3.98 34.05
C SER A 84 -10.13 -3.39 35.00
N PHE A 85 -8.92 -3.09 34.50
CA PHE A 85 -8.11 -2.07 35.13
C PHE A 85 -8.91 -0.78 35.03
N SER A 86 -9.55 -0.37 36.14
CA SER A 86 -10.30 0.88 36.15
C SER A 86 -9.27 2.00 36.27
N GLY A 87 -9.30 2.97 35.35
CA GLY A 87 -8.49 4.20 35.46
C GLY A 87 -8.59 4.80 36.86
N ALA A 88 -9.76 4.70 37.51
CA ALA A 88 -10.01 5.15 38.87
C ALA A 88 -9.10 4.56 39.97
N ASP A 89 -8.54 3.34 39.78
CA ASP A 89 -7.59 2.76 40.74
C ASP A 89 -6.15 3.27 40.51
N PHE A 90 -5.80 3.64 39.27
CA PHE A 90 -4.49 4.18 38.90
C PHE A 90 -4.40 5.71 39.08
N GLU A 91 -5.53 6.40 38.87
CA GLU A 91 -5.71 7.87 38.87
C GLU A 91 -5.26 8.56 40.16
N SER A 92 -5.14 7.84 41.29
CA SER A 92 -4.95 8.53 42.57
C SER A 92 -3.49 8.84 42.94
N LYS A 93 -2.50 7.96 42.68
CA LYS A 93 -1.08 8.13 43.14
C LYS A 93 -0.07 7.24 42.39
N TRP A 94 -0.02 7.27 41.07
CA TRP A 94 1.06 6.58 40.38
C TRP A 94 2.39 7.35 40.53
N THR A 95 3.50 6.61 40.49
CA THR A 95 4.88 7.11 40.43
C THR A 95 5.51 6.62 39.13
N PRO A 96 6.58 7.25 38.62
CA PRO A 96 7.21 6.79 37.39
C PRO A 96 7.55 5.30 37.38
N THR A 97 8.03 4.76 38.51
CA THR A 97 8.33 3.34 38.65
C THR A 97 7.07 2.47 38.65
N SER A 98 5.99 2.87 39.34
CA SER A 98 4.76 2.08 39.35
C SER A 98 4.04 2.12 38.00
N PHE A 99 4.17 3.21 37.24
CA PHE A 99 3.66 3.33 35.87
C PHE A 99 4.37 2.34 34.95
N VAL A 100 5.71 2.40 34.89
CA VAL A 100 6.51 1.51 34.04
C VAL A 100 6.28 0.05 34.43
N LYS A 101 6.18 -0.24 35.72
CA LYS A 101 5.85 -1.58 36.22
C LYS A 101 4.47 -2.05 35.72
N ALA A 102 3.45 -1.19 35.76
CA ALA A 102 2.12 -1.52 35.27
C ALA A 102 2.13 -1.84 33.76
N VAL A 103 2.86 -1.06 32.95
CA VAL A 103 3.05 -1.34 31.51
C VAL A 103 3.70 -2.71 31.30
N CYS A 104 4.73 -3.03 32.08
CA CYS A 104 5.44 -4.32 31.99
C CYS A 104 4.60 -5.52 32.45
N GLU A 105 3.77 -5.37 33.48
CA GLU A 105 2.96 -6.45 34.07
C GLU A 105 1.62 -6.68 33.35
N HIS A 106 1.06 -5.63 32.75
CA HIS A 106 -0.26 -5.63 32.13
C HIS A 106 -0.23 -5.35 30.63
N GLY A 107 0.83 -5.76 29.92
CA GLY A 107 1.05 -5.59 28.47
C GLY A 107 0.03 -6.27 27.53
N ASP A 108 -1.22 -6.46 27.97
CA ASP A 108 -2.37 -6.78 27.14
C ASP A 108 -3.14 -5.48 26.87
N HIS A 109 -3.30 -5.13 25.60
CA HIS A 109 -3.87 -3.89 25.05
C HIS A 109 -5.14 -3.41 25.78
N TYR A 110 -5.99 -4.34 26.24
CA TYR A 110 -7.25 -4.01 26.90
C TYR A 110 -7.11 -3.39 28.30
N ASN A 111 -5.96 -3.53 28.96
CA ASN A 111 -5.74 -3.02 30.31
C ASN A 111 -5.05 -1.65 30.36
N LEU A 112 -4.60 -1.14 29.21
CA LEU A 112 -3.74 0.05 29.14
C LEU A 112 -4.47 1.29 28.62
N TRP A 113 -5.74 1.13 28.26
CA TRP A 113 -6.59 2.25 27.92
C TRP A 113 -6.70 3.22 29.10
N GLY A 114 -6.25 4.46 28.89
CA GLY A 114 -6.18 5.50 29.91
C GLY A 114 -4.76 5.79 30.41
N MET A 115 -3.80 4.87 30.29
CA MET A 115 -2.41 5.16 30.69
C MET A 115 -1.76 6.22 29.81
N GLU A 116 -2.10 6.26 28.52
CA GLU A 116 -1.65 7.33 27.61
C GLU A 116 -2.17 8.70 28.06
N GLU A 117 -3.44 8.77 28.47
CA GLU A 117 -4.08 10.00 28.92
C GLU A 117 -3.53 10.43 30.30
N GLU A 118 -3.31 9.50 31.21
CA GLU A 118 -2.71 9.78 32.51
C GLU A 118 -1.26 10.27 32.39
N LEU A 119 -0.45 9.65 31.52
CA LEU A 119 0.88 10.16 31.21
C LEU A 119 0.79 11.56 30.59
N SER A 120 -0.22 11.81 29.74
CA SER A 120 -0.39 13.11 29.08
C SER A 120 -0.65 14.25 30.08
N ARG A 121 -1.30 13.95 31.21
CA ARG A 121 -1.65 14.90 32.29
C ARG A 121 -0.58 15.03 33.37
N ALA A 122 0.43 14.16 33.36
CA ALA A 122 1.52 14.16 34.34
C ALA A 122 2.32 15.46 34.32
N ASP A 123 2.87 15.86 35.47
CA ASP A 123 3.83 16.95 35.53
C ASP A 123 5.14 16.61 34.79
N ASP A 124 5.97 17.61 34.51
CA ASP A 124 7.19 17.46 33.70
C ASP A 124 8.22 16.51 34.32
N SER A 125 8.27 16.42 35.64
CA SER A 125 9.21 15.54 36.33
C SER A 125 8.80 14.08 36.14
N ASP A 126 7.54 13.76 36.38
CA ASP A 126 7.03 12.39 36.28
C ASP A 126 6.97 11.92 34.83
N PHE A 127 6.56 12.81 33.91
CA PHE A 127 6.58 12.52 32.47
C PHE A 127 7.99 12.19 31.98
N ASP A 128 8.97 13.04 32.26
CA ASP A 128 10.36 12.84 31.83
C ASP A 128 10.93 11.53 32.38
N ALA A 129 10.65 11.23 33.64
CA ALA A 129 11.10 10.01 34.29
C ALA A 129 10.45 8.75 33.69
N VAL A 130 9.15 8.77 33.38
CA VAL A 130 8.47 7.66 32.71
C VAL A 130 8.99 7.50 31.29
N PHE A 131 9.05 8.58 30.53
CA PHE A 131 9.49 8.58 29.14
C PHE A 131 10.87 7.94 28.99
N LYS A 132 11.86 8.41 29.78
CA LYS A 132 13.23 7.87 29.74
C LYS A 132 13.28 6.39 30.10
N GLN A 133 12.51 5.95 31.10
CA GLN A 133 12.45 4.54 31.48
C GLN A 133 11.84 3.69 30.37
N LEU A 134 10.70 4.08 29.81
CA LEU A 134 10.04 3.38 28.72
C LEU A 134 10.94 3.28 27.46
N VAL A 135 11.55 4.38 27.05
CA VAL A 135 12.49 4.40 25.91
C VAL A 135 13.69 3.48 26.15
N SER A 136 14.21 3.42 27.38
CA SER A 136 15.33 2.53 27.71
C SER A 136 14.99 1.04 27.61
N LEU A 137 13.71 0.68 27.75
CA LEU A 137 13.26 -0.72 27.67
C LEU A 137 13.07 -1.21 26.24
N LEU A 138 12.78 -0.32 25.29
CA LEU A 138 12.46 -0.64 23.89
C LEU A 138 13.45 -1.63 23.22
N PRO A 139 14.78 -1.46 23.34
CA PRO A 139 15.73 -2.34 22.65
C PRO A 139 15.69 -3.79 23.16
N SER A 140 15.32 -4.00 24.43
CA SER A 140 15.32 -5.30 25.11
C SER A 140 13.92 -5.89 25.33
N ALA A 141 12.87 -5.11 25.09
CA ALA A 141 11.49 -5.55 25.28
C ALA A 141 11.13 -6.71 24.32
N ILE A 142 10.35 -7.67 24.82
CA ILE A 142 9.69 -8.67 23.98
C ILE A 142 8.66 -8.00 23.06
N PRO A 143 8.29 -8.60 21.91
CA PRO A 143 7.47 -7.91 20.90
C PRO A 143 6.18 -7.28 21.44
N PRO A 144 5.31 -7.98 22.21
CA PRO A 144 4.07 -7.37 22.70
C PRO A 144 4.31 -6.14 23.59
N LEU A 145 5.27 -6.23 24.51
CA LEU A 145 5.63 -5.12 25.39
C LEU A 145 6.23 -3.95 24.59
N ARG A 146 7.02 -4.24 23.55
CA ARG A 146 7.61 -3.21 22.70
C ARG A 146 6.53 -2.44 21.94
N SER A 147 5.61 -3.15 21.29
CA SER A 147 4.50 -2.53 20.55
C SER A 147 3.67 -1.64 21.48
N GLU A 148 3.43 -2.09 22.70
CA GLU A 148 2.69 -1.34 23.70
C GLU A 148 3.42 -0.08 24.17
N ILE A 149 4.71 -0.19 24.49
CA ILE A 149 5.52 0.98 24.85
C ILE A 149 5.51 2.00 23.69
N LEU A 150 5.69 1.53 22.46
CA LEU A 150 5.65 2.38 21.27
C LEU A 150 4.27 3.01 21.06
N ASN A 151 3.18 2.30 21.34
CA ASN A 151 1.83 2.85 21.30
C ASN A 151 1.66 3.97 22.34
N ILE A 152 1.99 3.71 23.61
CA ILE A 152 1.89 4.72 24.69
C ILE A 152 2.66 5.98 24.34
N LEU A 153 3.92 5.84 23.92
CA LEU A 153 4.78 6.95 23.54
C LEU A 153 4.31 7.64 22.25
N GLY A 154 3.81 6.87 21.27
CA GLY A 154 3.28 7.38 20.01
C GLY A 154 2.03 8.24 20.20
N VAL A 155 1.11 7.83 21.09
CA VAL A 155 -0.07 8.64 21.42
C VAL A 155 0.31 9.98 22.05
N GLN A 156 1.43 10.07 22.78
CA GLN A 156 1.90 11.35 23.32
C GLN A 156 2.26 12.37 22.22
N TYR A 157 2.65 11.93 21.01
CA TYR A 157 2.86 12.83 19.88
C TYR A 157 1.55 13.46 19.38
N GLN A 158 0.42 12.79 19.59
CA GLN A 158 -0.91 13.33 19.24
C GLN A 158 -1.47 14.23 20.34
N LEU A 159 -1.33 13.82 21.60
CA LEU A 159 -1.89 14.54 22.75
C LEU A 159 -1.04 15.74 23.19
N ASN A 160 0.29 15.63 23.10
CA ASN A 160 1.27 16.55 23.69
C ASN A 160 2.47 16.81 22.76
N SER A 161 2.22 17.06 21.47
CA SER A 161 3.27 17.24 20.45
C SER A 161 4.39 18.21 20.84
N GLN A 162 4.05 19.35 21.45
CA GLN A 162 5.04 20.35 21.90
C GLN A 162 5.99 19.81 22.97
N ARG A 163 5.48 19.02 23.92
CA ARG A 163 6.29 18.39 24.97
C ARG A 163 7.20 17.31 24.38
N MET A 164 6.67 16.57 23.41
CA MET A 164 7.38 15.48 22.74
C MET A 164 8.57 15.94 21.90
N GLN A 165 8.53 17.17 21.35
CA GLN A 165 9.65 17.74 20.59
C GLN A 165 10.99 17.73 21.35
N LEU A 166 10.96 17.82 22.68
CA LEU A 166 12.16 17.76 23.52
C LEU A 166 12.88 16.40 23.45
N TYR A 167 12.17 15.36 23.02
CA TYR A 167 12.64 13.98 23.00
C TYR A 167 12.89 13.43 21.59
N ASP A 168 12.54 14.18 20.54
CA ASP A 168 12.56 13.72 19.14
C ASP A 168 13.89 13.09 18.75
N SER A 169 15.02 13.75 19.05
CA SER A 169 16.35 13.25 18.72
C SER A 169 16.62 11.88 19.35
N ASP A 170 16.34 11.73 20.65
CA ASP A 170 16.70 10.52 21.39
C ASP A 170 15.74 9.38 21.10
N PHE A 171 14.45 9.68 20.96
CA PHE A 171 13.46 8.70 20.56
C PHE A 171 13.72 8.20 19.13
N THR A 172 13.96 9.12 18.19
CA THR A 172 14.32 8.78 16.79
C THR A 172 15.53 7.86 16.76
N LYS A 173 16.61 8.16 17.49
CA LYS A 173 17.80 7.27 17.55
C LYS A 173 17.47 5.85 18.01
N VAL A 174 16.54 5.69 18.95
CA VAL A 174 16.10 4.36 19.39
C VAL A 174 15.28 3.68 18.30
N LEU A 175 14.35 4.39 17.65
CA LEU A 175 13.56 3.85 16.54
C LEU A 175 14.44 3.41 15.37
N LEU A 176 15.48 4.17 15.01
CA LEU A 176 16.42 3.77 13.95
C LEU A 176 17.17 2.48 14.28
N LYS A 177 17.50 2.25 15.55
CA LYS A 177 18.07 0.95 16.01
C LYS A 177 17.04 -0.18 16.00
N LEU A 178 15.75 0.13 16.11
CA LEU A 178 14.71 -0.88 15.96
C LEU A 178 14.52 -1.28 14.48
N LEU A 179 14.79 -0.37 13.54
CA LEU A 179 14.84 -0.66 12.11
C LEU A 179 16.08 -1.45 11.68
N ASP A 180 17.11 -1.54 12.52
CA ASP A 180 18.25 -2.40 12.22
C ASP A 180 17.80 -3.86 12.18
N ASN A 181 18.03 -4.51 11.03
CA ASN A 181 17.59 -5.88 10.75
C ASN A 181 16.07 -6.06 10.58
N SER A 182 15.33 -4.99 10.24
CA SER A 182 13.89 -5.04 9.95
C SER A 182 13.50 -6.01 8.84
N GLN A 183 14.44 -6.42 8.00
CA GLN A 183 14.23 -7.47 7.00
C GLN A 183 13.99 -8.87 7.61
N PHE A 184 14.41 -9.10 8.86
CA PHE A 184 14.27 -10.38 9.57
C PHE A 184 13.26 -10.33 10.73
N ASP A 185 12.95 -9.13 11.24
CA ASP A 185 12.01 -8.89 12.33
C ASP A 185 10.97 -7.87 11.87
N PHE A 186 9.97 -8.38 11.15
CA PHE A 186 8.94 -7.58 10.48
C PHE A 186 8.15 -6.73 11.48
N ASP A 187 7.63 -7.34 12.55
CA ASP A 187 6.80 -6.66 13.55
C ASP A 187 7.56 -5.51 14.22
N ARG A 188 8.82 -5.77 14.61
CA ARG A 188 9.68 -4.73 15.21
C ARG A 188 9.93 -3.56 14.27
N GLY A 189 10.19 -3.85 12.99
CA GLY A 189 10.41 -2.81 11.99
C GLY A 189 9.13 -2.02 11.71
N GLN A 190 7.98 -2.70 11.64
CA GLN A 190 6.69 -2.06 11.42
C GLN A 190 6.33 -1.11 12.57
N ASP A 191 6.47 -1.52 13.83
CA ASP A 191 6.19 -0.66 14.98
C ASP A 191 7.09 0.59 15.00
N ALA A 192 8.36 0.41 14.61
CA ALA A 192 9.30 1.52 14.52
C ALA A 192 8.94 2.51 13.41
N LEU A 193 8.54 2.04 12.23
CA LEU A 193 8.05 2.89 11.14
C LEU A 193 6.76 3.62 11.52
N CYS A 194 5.79 2.92 12.13
CA CYS A 194 4.57 3.53 12.65
C CYS A 194 4.87 4.65 13.65
N SER A 195 5.84 4.43 14.55
CA SER A 195 6.24 5.44 15.54
C SER A 195 6.94 6.64 14.89
N LEU A 196 7.83 6.41 13.92
CA LEU A 196 8.43 7.48 13.12
C LEU A 196 7.38 8.31 12.37
N ARG A 197 6.34 7.64 11.86
CA ARG A 197 5.22 8.30 11.19
C ARG A 197 4.43 9.23 12.12
N LEU A 198 4.29 8.86 13.39
CA LEU A 198 3.61 9.66 14.42
C LEU A 198 4.43 10.88 14.85
N ILE A 199 5.77 10.78 14.85
CA ILE A 199 6.66 11.95 15.03
C ILE A 199 6.38 12.98 13.95
N GLY A 200 6.22 12.53 12.71
CA GLY A 200 5.94 13.40 11.56
C GLY A 200 7.21 14.07 11.02
N ALA A 201 7.07 15.29 10.50
CA ALA A 201 8.16 15.97 9.81
C ALA A 201 9.36 16.17 10.74
N THR A 202 10.55 15.75 10.30
CA THR A 202 11.77 15.77 11.11
C THR A 202 12.95 16.34 10.33
N GLU A 203 13.87 17.00 11.03
CA GLU A 203 15.15 17.46 10.47
C GLU A 203 16.24 16.37 10.50
N SER A 204 15.93 15.19 11.05
CA SER A 204 16.87 14.08 11.15
C SER A 204 17.15 13.46 9.78
N SER A 205 18.26 13.87 9.15
CA SER A 205 18.73 13.29 7.88
C SER A 205 18.93 11.78 7.99
N ASP A 206 19.44 11.29 9.12
CA ASP A 206 19.66 9.86 9.33
C ASP A 206 18.36 9.05 9.30
N ALA A 207 17.26 9.62 9.83
CA ALA A 207 15.96 8.97 9.80
C ALA A 207 15.38 8.92 8.39
N ILE A 208 15.45 10.04 7.68
CA ILE A 208 14.98 10.15 6.29
C ILE A 208 15.75 9.16 5.41
N GLU A 209 17.08 9.16 5.48
CA GLU A 209 17.92 8.27 4.66
C GLU A 209 17.71 6.78 5.00
N LYS A 210 17.55 6.43 6.28
CA LYS A 210 17.26 5.04 6.68
C LYS A 210 15.92 4.58 6.12
N VAL A 211 14.87 5.40 6.23
CA VAL A 211 13.53 5.07 5.72
C VAL A 211 13.53 5.03 4.19
N LYS A 212 14.22 5.95 3.51
CA LYS A 212 14.42 5.91 2.05
C LYS A 212 15.11 4.63 1.60
N GLY A 213 16.16 4.20 2.29
CA GLY A 213 16.85 2.95 1.96
C GLY A 213 15.96 1.71 2.07
N ILE A 214 15.00 1.69 3.01
CA ILE A 214 13.98 0.63 3.10
C ILE A 214 12.94 0.78 1.98
N MET A 215 12.47 2.00 1.75
CA MET A 215 11.49 2.36 0.72
C MET A 215 11.95 1.92 -0.67
N GLU A 216 13.21 2.15 -1.02
CA GLU A 216 13.78 1.88 -2.36
C GLU A 216 14.12 0.40 -2.60
N ASN A 217 14.11 -0.44 -1.57
CA ASN A 217 14.40 -1.85 -1.69
C ASN A 217 13.12 -2.66 -1.99
N ASP A 218 12.96 -3.09 -3.25
CA ASP A 218 11.82 -3.88 -3.73
C ASP A 218 11.61 -5.20 -2.98
N ASP A 219 12.68 -5.79 -2.43
CA ASP A 219 12.60 -7.06 -1.71
C ASP A 219 12.39 -6.87 -0.20
N HIS A 220 12.44 -5.64 0.30
CA HIS A 220 12.28 -5.39 1.73
C HIS A 220 10.81 -5.51 2.13
N PRO A 221 10.45 -6.36 3.10
CA PRO A 221 9.05 -6.66 3.40
C PRO A 221 8.24 -5.46 3.90
N LEU A 222 8.93 -4.42 4.40
CA LEU A 222 8.36 -3.13 4.84
C LEU A 222 8.46 -2.00 3.81
N ALA A 223 8.76 -2.27 2.54
CA ALA A 223 8.96 -1.21 1.54
C ALA A 223 7.74 -0.29 1.42
N VAL A 224 6.52 -0.83 1.48
CA VAL A 224 5.27 -0.05 1.41
C VAL A 224 5.10 0.83 2.65
N GLU A 225 5.28 0.27 3.85
CA GLU A 225 5.16 1.04 5.10
C GLU A 225 6.23 2.13 5.19
N ALA A 226 7.45 1.85 4.72
CA ALA A 226 8.52 2.83 4.65
C ALA A 226 8.22 3.94 3.63
N THR A 227 7.60 3.59 2.49
CA THR A 227 7.13 4.57 1.50
C THR A 227 6.14 5.55 2.13
N ILE A 228 5.12 5.04 2.84
CA ILE A 228 4.11 5.88 3.52
C ILE A 228 4.73 6.69 4.68
N THR A 229 5.73 6.14 5.36
CA THR A 229 6.45 6.83 6.43
C THR A 229 7.33 7.96 5.87
N ALA A 230 7.98 7.76 4.71
CA ALA A 230 8.89 8.73 4.10
C ALA A 230 8.23 10.09 3.87
N VAL A 231 7.02 10.13 3.28
CA VAL A 231 6.30 11.39 3.03
C VAL A 231 5.89 12.12 4.31
N ARG A 232 5.76 11.39 5.44
CA ARG A 232 5.45 12.00 6.74
C ARG A 232 6.69 12.63 7.37
N LEU A 233 7.86 12.00 7.21
CA LEU A 233 9.14 12.54 7.69
C LEU A 233 9.62 13.72 6.84
N ASP A 234 9.44 13.63 5.52
CA ASP A 234 9.80 14.66 4.55
C ASP A 234 8.66 14.82 3.51
N PRO A 235 7.78 15.82 3.69
CA PRO A 235 6.65 16.08 2.79
C PRO A 235 7.03 16.44 1.36
N THR A 236 8.31 16.67 1.07
CA THR A 236 8.78 16.95 -0.30
C THR A 236 8.98 15.69 -1.13
N ILE A 237 8.98 14.51 -0.52
CA ILE A 237 9.13 13.23 -1.21
C ILE A 237 7.82 12.86 -1.91
N GLU A 238 7.85 12.78 -3.23
CA GLU A 238 6.75 12.26 -4.04
C GLU A 238 6.73 10.73 -3.99
N ILE A 239 5.75 10.16 -3.27
CA ILE A 239 5.67 8.70 -3.08
C ILE A 239 4.70 7.98 -4.03
N GLY A 240 3.87 8.73 -4.77
CA GLY A 240 2.90 8.18 -5.72
C GLY A 240 3.52 7.23 -6.76
N PRO A 241 4.59 7.63 -7.47
CA PRO A 241 5.29 6.75 -8.41
C PRO A 241 5.83 5.48 -7.77
N ARG A 242 6.35 5.58 -6.53
CA ARG A 242 6.89 4.44 -5.80
C ARG A 242 5.79 3.44 -5.40
N LEU A 243 4.65 3.94 -4.92
CA LEU A 243 3.49 3.09 -4.60
C LEU A 243 2.97 2.36 -5.85
N LYS A 244 2.88 3.03 -7.00
CA LYS A 244 2.50 2.40 -8.28
C LYS A 244 3.44 1.25 -8.65
N GLN A 245 4.75 1.49 -8.58
CA GLN A 245 5.76 0.46 -8.85
C GLN A 245 5.58 -0.76 -7.92
N LEU A 246 5.38 -0.54 -6.61
CA LEU A 246 5.17 -1.62 -5.63
C LEU A 246 3.89 -2.42 -5.90
N VAL A 247 2.86 -1.78 -6.45
CA VAL A 247 1.65 -2.47 -6.95
C VAL A 247 2.00 -3.32 -8.16
N GLU A 248 2.62 -2.76 -9.20
CA GLU A 248 2.96 -3.45 -10.46
C GLU A 248 3.81 -4.71 -10.24
N ILE A 249 4.83 -4.64 -9.38
CA ILE A 249 5.69 -5.80 -9.07
C ILE A 249 5.02 -6.82 -8.13
N ARG A 250 3.80 -6.55 -7.66
CA ARG A 250 3.06 -7.37 -6.68
C ARG A 250 3.88 -7.65 -5.42
N HIS A 251 4.47 -6.61 -4.86
CA HIS A 251 5.16 -6.65 -3.56
C HIS A 251 4.27 -7.32 -2.47
N PRO A 252 4.78 -8.04 -1.45
CA PRO A 252 3.93 -8.70 -0.45
C PRO A 252 2.84 -7.81 0.20
N GLN A 253 3.10 -6.51 0.32
CA GLN A 253 2.16 -5.50 0.83
C GLN A 253 1.48 -4.66 -0.28
N TRP A 254 1.44 -5.14 -1.52
CA TRP A 254 0.94 -4.39 -2.67
C TRP A 254 -0.51 -3.91 -2.51
N SER A 255 -1.34 -4.67 -1.80
CA SER A 255 -2.74 -4.28 -1.52
C SER A 255 -2.81 -2.99 -0.72
N THR A 256 -1.96 -2.85 0.29
CA THR A 256 -1.84 -1.62 1.10
C THR A 256 -1.34 -0.45 0.25
N ALA A 257 -0.40 -0.71 -0.66
CA ALA A 257 0.07 0.31 -1.60
C ALA A 257 -1.06 0.80 -2.52
N ALA A 258 -1.82 -0.13 -3.11
CA ALA A 258 -2.96 0.17 -3.97
C ALA A 258 -4.02 1.00 -3.24
N GLU A 259 -4.37 0.63 -2.01
CA GLU A 259 -5.32 1.38 -1.19
C GLU A 259 -4.81 2.77 -0.81
N SER A 260 -3.49 2.97 -0.68
CA SER A 260 -2.92 4.25 -0.27
C SER A 260 -2.75 5.24 -1.42
N LEU A 261 -2.83 4.82 -2.68
CA LEU A 261 -2.56 5.67 -3.85
C LEU A 261 -3.41 6.94 -3.89
N HIS A 262 -4.70 6.85 -3.59
CA HIS A 262 -5.65 7.97 -3.63
C HIS A 262 -5.34 9.08 -2.60
N HIS A 263 -4.55 8.78 -1.56
CA HIS A 263 -4.07 9.80 -0.63
C HIS A 263 -2.89 10.63 -1.18
N HIS A 264 -2.28 10.19 -2.28
CA HIS A 264 -1.00 10.72 -2.77
C HIS A 264 -1.01 11.10 -4.25
N LEU A 265 -2.04 10.74 -5.01
CA LEU A 265 -2.23 11.05 -6.42
C LEU A 265 -3.70 11.44 -6.66
N PRO A 266 -4.00 12.20 -7.73
CA PRO A 266 -5.38 12.51 -8.11
C PRO A 266 -6.21 11.24 -8.38
N ASP A 267 -7.48 11.23 -7.96
CA ASP A 267 -8.36 10.06 -8.04
C ASP A 267 -8.54 9.55 -9.48
N GLU A 268 -8.57 10.43 -10.49
CA GLU A 268 -8.66 10.01 -11.89
C GLU A 268 -7.41 9.25 -12.35
N GLU A 269 -6.23 9.70 -11.92
CA GLU A 269 -4.97 9.03 -12.25
C GLU A 269 -4.87 7.66 -11.56
N VAL A 270 -5.37 7.56 -10.32
CA VAL A 270 -5.42 6.31 -9.56
C VAL A 270 -6.43 5.35 -10.15
N TYR A 271 -7.60 5.85 -10.58
CA TYR A 271 -8.64 5.05 -11.23
C TYR A 271 -8.10 4.36 -12.49
N GLU A 272 -7.52 5.12 -13.42
CA GLU A 272 -7.00 4.57 -14.68
C GLU A 272 -5.87 3.55 -14.43
N PHE A 273 -4.99 3.84 -13.47
CA PHE A 273 -3.93 2.91 -13.09
C PHE A 273 -4.48 1.59 -12.50
N LEU A 274 -5.33 1.67 -11.47
CA LEU A 274 -5.88 0.48 -10.82
C LEU A 274 -6.80 -0.33 -11.73
N LYS A 275 -7.51 0.35 -12.65
CA LYS A 275 -8.30 -0.28 -13.71
C LYS A 275 -7.43 -1.10 -14.66
N SER A 276 -6.30 -0.55 -15.11
CA SER A 276 -5.31 -1.29 -15.91
C SER A 276 -4.80 -2.52 -15.14
N GLU A 277 -4.44 -2.35 -13.87
CA GLU A 277 -3.98 -3.46 -13.02
C GLU A 277 -5.05 -4.54 -12.82
N TYR A 278 -6.32 -4.15 -12.71
CA TYR A 278 -7.46 -5.06 -12.58
C TYR A 278 -7.66 -5.91 -13.85
N ALA A 279 -7.52 -5.29 -15.03
CA ALA A 279 -7.61 -6.00 -16.30
C ALA A 279 -6.48 -7.04 -16.45
N GLN A 280 -5.30 -6.74 -15.95
CA GLN A 280 -4.11 -7.61 -16.01
C GLN A 280 -4.04 -8.65 -14.87
N ALA A 281 -4.87 -8.51 -13.83
CA ALA A 281 -4.88 -9.39 -12.67
C ALA A 281 -5.17 -10.85 -13.03
N LYS A 282 -4.29 -11.75 -12.59
CA LYS A 282 -4.34 -13.20 -12.89
C LYS A 282 -5.25 -13.97 -11.96
N THR A 283 -5.40 -13.52 -10.72
CA THR A 283 -6.20 -14.20 -9.70
C THR A 283 -7.47 -13.41 -9.39
N GLU A 284 -8.54 -14.12 -8.99
CA GLU A 284 -9.77 -13.44 -8.57
C GLU A 284 -9.55 -12.68 -7.25
N ASN A 285 -8.63 -13.13 -6.39
CA ASN A 285 -8.25 -12.41 -5.17
C ASN A 285 -7.65 -11.03 -5.47
N ASP A 286 -6.76 -10.94 -6.46
CA ASP A 286 -6.17 -9.68 -6.88
C ASP A 286 -7.25 -8.74 -7.44
N LYS A 287 -8.16 -9.28 -8.27
CA LYS A 287 -9.31 -8.53 -8.80
C LYS A 287 -10.19 -7.98 -7.69
N GLN A 288 -10.52 -8.81 -6.70
CA GLN A 288 -11.31 -8.39 -5.54
C GLN A 288 -10.63 -7.31 -4.70
N THR A 289 -9.31 -7.39 -4.56
CA THR A 289 -8.49 -6.41 -3.82
C THR A 289 -8.45 -5.08 -4.56
N LEU A 290 -8.17 -5.10 -5.88
CA LEU A 290 -8.14 -3.91 -6.73
C LEU A 290 -9.51 -3.24 -6.84
N ALA A 291 -10.59 -4.01 -6.97
CA ALA A 291 -11.95 -3.48 -6.91
C ALA A 291 -12.26 -2.83 -5.54
N GLY A 292 -11.74 -3.40 -4.45
CA GLY A 292 -11.83 -2.81 -3.11
C GLY A 292 -11.11 -1.46 -3.01
N ALA A 293 -9.91 -1.34 -3.59
CA ALA A 293 -9.18 -0.07 -3.64
C ALA A 293 -9.88 0.98 -4.53
N LEU A 294 -10.40 0.56 -5.69
CA LEU A 294 -11.18 1.43 -6.60
C LEU A 294 -12.45 1.98 -5.93
N ASN A 295 -13.13 1.19 -5.10
CA ASN A 295 -14.31 1.63 -4.36
C ASN A 295 -14.02 2.71 -3.29
N LYS A 296 -12.75 2.98 -2.96
CA LYS A 296 -12.37 4.04 -2.01
C LYS A 296 -12.18 5.41 -2.67
N LEU A 297 -12.19 5.48 -4.01
CA LEU A 297 -12.06 6.72 -4.77
C LEU A 297 -13.37 7.52 -4.72
N ASP A 298 -13.27 8.85 -4.63
CA ASP A 298 -14.43 9.76 -4.63
C ASP A 298 -14.59 10.36 -6.03
N LEU A 299 -15.15 9.55 -6.95
CA LEU A 299 -15.33 9.86 -8.38
C LEU A 299 -16.70 10.48 -8.70
#